data_AF-A0A2D8I2H2-F1
#
_entry.id   AF-A0A2D8I2H2-F1
#
_cell.length_a   1.000
_cell.length_b   1.000
_cell.length_c   1.000
_cell.angle_alpha   90.00
_cell.angle_beta   90.00
_cell.angle_gamma   90.00
#
_symmetry.space_group_name_H-M   'P 1'
#
loop_
_entity.id
_entity.type
_entity.pdbx_description
1 polymer ?
#
loop_
_entity_poly.entity_id
_entity_poly.type
_entity_poly.pdbx_seq_one_letter_code
_entity_poly.pdbx_strand_id
1 'polypeptide(L)' 'MTAFLIGAWIKIQPMSVFHQSLDIPRVPIESLLLILFTVLSAPAKQPNILLIMADDVGIDGFGCYGGSSYPTPRIDA' A
#
# COMPACT_ATOMS: atom_id res chain seq x y z
N MET A 1 70.18 20.62 -26.59
CA MET A 1 69.41 21.74 -26.04
C MET A 1 68.14 21.89 -26.87
N THR A 2 67.00 21.57 -26.24
CA THR A 2 65.66 22.19 -26.39
C THR A 2 65.05 22.35 -27.79
N ALA A 3 63.79 22.03 -28.09
CA ALA A 3 62.69 21.36 -27.41
C ALA A 3 61.62 21.16 -28.52
N PHE A 4 61.17 19.92 -28.75
CA PHE A 4 60.05 19.62 -29.65
C PHE A 4 58.78 19.58 -28.81
N LEU A 5 57.94 20.62 -28.90
CA LEU A 5 56.56 20.56 -28.41
C LEU A 5 55.64 21.25 -29.42
N ILE A 6 55.29 20.50 -30.45
CA ILE A 6 54.10 20.71 -31.29
C ILE A 6 53.39 19.37 -31.33
N GLY A 7 52.08 19.36 -31.13
CA GLY A 7 51.25 18.25 -31.59
C GLY A 7 50.36 17.66 -30.52
N ALA A 8 49.14 18.17 -30.48
CA ALA A 8 47.99 17.56 -29.84
C ALA A 8 47.94 16.05 -30.13
N TRP A 9 47.96 15.25 -29.07
CA TRP A 9 47.41 13.90 -29.10
C TRP A 9 46.14 13.90 -28.26
N ILE A 10 45.05 14.19 -28.97
CA ILE A 10 43.70 13.83 -28.60
C ILE A 10 43.72 12.35 -28.20
N LYS A 11 43.58 12.10 -26.91
CA LYS A 11 43.47 10.74 -26.38
C LYS A 11 42.06 10.28 -26.69
N ILE A 12 41.86 9.73 -27.89
CA ILE A 12 40.69 8.94 -28.24
C ILE A 12 40.72 7.73 -27.31
N GLN A 13 40.07 7.84 -26.16
CA GLN A 13 39.61 6.65 -25.45
C GLN A 13 38.51 6.07 -26.33
N PRO A 14 38.60 4.80 -26.77
CA PRO A 14 37.48 4.18 -27.46
C PRO A 14 36.30 4.29 -26.50
N MET A 15 35.23 4.91 -26.99
CA MET A 15 33.94 4.91 -26.33
C MET A 15 33.48 3.45 -26.33
N SER A 16 34.02 2.65 -25.40
CA SER A 16 33.48 1.36 -25.05
C SER A 16 32.10 1.69 -24.53
N VAL A 17 31.12 1.47 -25.41
CA VAL A 17 29.71 1.47 -25.08
C VAL A 17 29.58 0.70 -23.78
N PHE A 18 29.41 1.43 -22.68
CA PHE A 18 28.97 0.84 -21.43
C PHE A 18 27.56 0.33 -21.76
N HIS A 19 27.49 -0.93 -22.19
CA HIS A 19 26.32 -1.74 -21.98
C HIS A 19 26.16 -1.78 -20.46
N GLN A 20 25.45 -0.80 -19.93
CA GLN A 20 24.87 -0.90 -18.61
C GLN A 20 23.80 -1.97 -18.80
N SER A 21 24.22 -3.23 -18.65
CA SER A 21 23.29 -4.34 -18.54
C SER A 21 22.33 -3.93 -17.44
N LEU A 22 21.05 -3.84 -17.78
CA LEU A 22 20.02 -3.93 -16.79
C LEU A 22 20.22 -5.30 -16.17
N ASP A 23 21.04 -5.37 -15.13
CA ASP A 23 21.24 -6.55 -14.31
C ASP A 23 19.92 -6.72 -13.57
N ILE A 24 18.93 -7.31 -14.25
CA ILE A 24 17.64 -7.67 -13.68
C ILE A 24 18.00 -8.51 -12.46
N PRO A 25 17.76 -8.02 -11.23
CA PRO A 25 18.05 -8.83 -10.06
C PRO A 25 17.23 -10.10 -10.24
N ARG A 26 17.91 -11.24 -10.35
CA ARG A 26 17.26 -12.55 -10.46
C ARG A 26 16.61 -12.83 -9.13
N VAL A 27 15.42 -12.26 -8.91
CA VAL A 27 14.64 -12.48 -7.71
C VAL A 27 14.25 -13.96 -7.73
N PRO A 28 14.72 -14.78 -6.77
CA PRO A 28 14.41 -16.19 -6.76
C PRO A 28 12.91 -16.35 -6.55
N ILE A 29 12.30 -17.32 -7.25
CA ILE A 29 10.85 -17.59 -7.21
C ILE A 29 10.38 -17.81 -5.76
N GLU A 30 11.24 -18.34 -4.90
CA GLU A 30 11.01 -18.49 -3.46
C GLU A 30 10.68 -17.18 -2.75
N SER A 31 11.37 -16.09 -3.10
CA SER A 31 11.08 -14.77 -2.52
C SER A 31 9.72 -14.24 -2.97
N LEU A 32 9.31 -14.53 -4.21
CA LEU A 32 7.99 -14.17 -4.71
C LEU A 32 6.88 -14.95 -4.00
N LEU A 33 7.08 -16.26 -3.79
CA LEU A 33 6.14 -17.11 -3.08
C LEU A 33 5.98 -16.68 -1.61
N LEU A 34 7.07 -16.31 -0.95
CA LEU A 34 7.03 -15.82 0.44
C LEU A 34 6.25 -14.51 0.57
N ILE A 35 6.48 -13.57 -0.36
CA ILE A 35 5.76 -12.30 -0.40
C ILE A 35 4.26 -12.54 -0.64
N LEU A 36 3.92 -13.41 -1.60
CA LEU A 36 2.53 -13.77 -1.89
C LEU A 36 1.85 -14.37 -0.65
N PHE A 37 2.48 -15.34 0.01
CA PHE A 37 1.95 -15.96 1.21
C PHE A 37 1.67 -14.94 2.34
N THR A 38 2.57 -13.97 2.50
CA THR A 38 2.43 -12.92 3.53
C THR A 38 1.23 -12.00 3.24
N VAL A 39 0.98 -11.66 1.97
CA VAL A 39 -0.16 -10.84 1.56
C VAL A 39 -1.49 -11.58 1.78
N LEU A 40 -1.54 -12.89 1.53
CA LEU A 40 -2.74 -13.70 1.76
C LEU A 40 -3.03 -13.93 3.26
N SER A 41 -2.02 -13.87 4.12
CA SER A 41 -2.14 -14.16 5.55
C SER A 41 -2.52 -12.94 6.41
N ALA A 42 -2.92 -11.82 5.79
CA ALA A 42 -3.33 -10.62 6.52
C ALA A 42 -4.47 -10.94 7.51
N PRO A 43 -4.29 -10.70 8.81
CA PRO A 43 -5.32 -11.00 9.80
C PRO A 43 -6.54 -10.10 9.57
N ALA A 44 -7.72 -10.71 9.56
CA ALA A 44 -8.96 -9.95 9.54
C ALA A 44 -9.06 -9.12 10.82
N LYS A 45 -9.45 -7.84 10.69
CA LYS A 45 -9.68 -6.97 11.84
C LYS A 45 -10.83 -7.55 12.66
N GLN A 46 -10.58 -7.85 13.94
CA GLN A 46 -11.63 -8.30 14.86
C GLN A 46 -12.49 -7.09 15.27
N PRO A 47 -13.81 -7.08 14.99
CA PRO A 47 -14.69 -6.01 15.43
C PRO A 47 -15.01 -6.12 16.92
N ASN A 48 -15.26 -4.99 17.58
CA ASN A 48 -15.85 -4.97 18.92
C ASN A 48 -17.35 -5.13 18.81
N ILE A 49 -17.94 -6.07 19.54
CA ILE A 49 -19.38 -6.34 19.52
C ILE A 49 -20.01 -5.69 20.77
N LEU A 50 -20.94 -4.76 20.56
CA LEU A 50 -21.77 -4.17 21.60
C LEU A 50 -23.22 -4.54 21.35
N LEU A 51 -23.79 -5.37 22.22
CA LEU A 51 -25.21 -5.74 22.20
C LEU A 51 -25.97 -4.85 23.19
N ILE A 52 -26.91 -4.06 22.68
CA ILE A 52 -27.83 -3.25 23.49
C ILE A 52 -29.23 -3.85 23.30
N MET A 53 -29.84 -4.26 24.41
CA MET A 53 -31.21 -4.76 24.45
C MET A 53 -32.03 -3.84 25.34
N ALA A 54 -33.18 -3.40 24.82
CA ALA A 54 -34.16 -2.64 25.57
C ALA A 54 -35.40 -3.51 25.74
N ASP A 55 -35.89 -3.60 26.97
CA ASP A 55 -37.10 -4.35 27.29
C ASP A 55 -38.35 -3.53 26.95
N ASP A 56 -39.43 -4.20 26.56
CA ASP A 56 -40.76 -3.61 26.25
C ASP A 56 -40.78 -2.44 25.23
N VAL A 57 -39.72 -2.26 24.43
CA VAL A 57 -39.72 -1.22 23.40
C VAL A 57 -40.49 -1.68 22.17
N GLY A 58 -41.65 -1.04 21.96
CA GLY A 58 -42.47 -1.21 20.77
C GLY A 58 -41.94 -0.47 19.54
N ILE A 59 -42.47 -0.82 18.38
CA ILE A 59 -42.11 -0.24 17.07
C ILE A 59 -42.38 1.27 17.00
N ASP A 60 -43.34 1.75 17.77
CA ASP A 60 -43.76 3.14 17.90
C ASP A 60 -42.79 4.00 18.75
N GLY A 61 -41.82 3.36 19.40
CA GLY A 61 -40.85 4.02 20.28
C GLY A 61 -39.70 4.71 19.55
N PHE A 62 -39.41 4.36 18.29
CA PHE A 62 -38.29 4.93 17.54
C PHE A 62 -38.75 5.70 16.29
N GLY A 63 -38.11 6.85 16.05
CA GLY A 63 -38.35 7.68 14.87
C GLY A 63 -38.06 6.95 13.56
N CYS A 64 -37.02 6.12 13.52
CA CYS A 64 -36.62 5.34 12.36
C CYS A 64 -37.68 4.30 11.90
N TYR A 65 -38.59 3.89 12.78
CA TYR A 65 -39.72 3.01 12.44
C TYR A 65 -41.04 3.75 12.24
N GLY A 66 -41.01 5.09 12.17
CA GLY A 66 -42.20 5.93 12.02
C GLY A 66 -42.89 6.27 13.34
N GLY A 67 -42.28 5.94 14.48
CA GLY A 67 -42.69 6.38 15.80
C GLY A 67 -42.55 7.90 15.96
N SER A 68 -43.51 8.54 16.61
CA SER A 68 -43.45 9.98 16.94
C SER A 68 -43.60 10.24 18.44
N SER A 69 -43.60 9.17 19.25
CA SER A 69 -43.80 9.22 20.68
C SER A 69 -42.63 9.89 21.42
N TYR A 70 -41.39 9.65 20.99
CA TYR A 70 -40.19 10.17 21.65
C TYR A 70 -39.11 10.56 20.64
N PRO A 71 -38.37 11.66 20.85
CA PRO A 71 -37.20 11.99 20.04
C PRO A 71 -36.02 11.06 20.39
N THR A 72 -35.57 10.24 19.43
CA THR A 72 -34.48 9.27 19.60
C THR A 72 -33.24 9.57 18.72
N PRO A 73 -32.64 10.78 18.80
CA PRO A 73 -31.66 11.27 17.81
C PRO A 73 -30.34 10.49 17.73
N ARG A 74 -30.02 9.64 18.72
CA ARG A 74 -28.83 8.76 18.71
C ARG A 74 -29.09 7.41 18.03
N ILE A 75 -30.37 7.02 17.91
CA ILE A 75 -30.82 5.75 17.33
C ILE A 75 -31.37 6.00 15.91
N ASP A 76 -31.93 7.19 15.67
CA ASP A 76 -32.48 7.60 14.36
C ASP A 76 -31.43 8.09 13.35
N ALA A 77 -30.17 8.26 13.79
CA ALA A 77 -29.08 8.85 13.00
C ALA A 77 -28.48 7.91 11.94
#